data_AF-A0A7S3ZVN4-F1
#
_entry.id   AF-A0A7S3ZVN4-F1
#
_cell.length_a   1.000
_cell.length_b   1.000
_cell.length_c   1.000
_cell.angle_alpha   90.00
_cell.angle_beta   90.00
_cell.angle_gamma   90.00
#
_symmetry.space_group_name_H-M   'P 1'
#
loop_
_entity.id
_entity.type
_entity.pdbx_description
1 polymer ?
#
loop_
_entity_poly.entity_id
_entity_poly.type
_entity_poly.pdbx_seq_one_letter_code
_entity_poly.pdbx_strand_id
1 'polypeptide(L)'
;PLNNLCTRCPFQRRIGLEMILTQCAVCATELGLSLGKKCGRCSTRYCGAACQVQHWKEGGHDQLCKQIKKAGGAEQYTANQNYTKTVSVAVEKCAEDTKGQTCYICTQALH
;
A
#
# COMPACT_ATOMS: atom_id res chain seq x y z
N PRO A 1 27.77 19.80 13.51
CA PRO A 1 27.59 18.37 13.85
C PRO A 1 26.09 18.03 13.87
N LEU A 2 25.65 17.30 12.84
CA LEU A 2 24.25 16.98 12.54
C LEU A 2 23.69 15.99 13.59
N ASN A 3 23.02 16.52 14.61
CA ASN A 3 22.35 15.74 15.64
C ASN A 3 21.05 15.14 15.11
N ASN A 4 21.19 13.94 14.53
CA ASN A 4 20.38 12.73 14.74
C ASN A 4 18.98 12.88 15.38
N LEU A 5 18.08 13.63 14.76
CA LEU A 5 16.70 13.90 15.20
C LEU A 5 15.64 12.92 14.66
N CYS A 6 16.04 11.71 14.22
CA CYS A 6 15.10 10.74 13.63
C CYS A 6 14.92 9.46 14.47
N THR A 7 14.90 9.56 15.81
CA THR A 7 14.69 8.41 16.71
C THR A 7 13.40 8.48 17.54
N ARG A 8 12.55 9.48 17.31
CA ARG A 8 11.32 9.71 18.09
C ARG A 8 10.05 9.83 17.26
N CYS A 9 9.99 9.21 16.08
CA CYS A 9 8.70 8.99 15.44
C CYS A 9 7.97 7.84 16.18
N PRO A 10 6.82 8.07 16.85
CA PRO A 10 6.07 7.00 17.51
C PRO A 10 5.42 6.03 16.52
N PHE A 11 5.55 6.27 15.21
CA PHE A 11 5.00 5.45 14.15
C PHE A 11 5.68 4.08 13.95
N GLN A 12 6.81 3.83 14.63
CA GLN A 12 7.64 2.62 14.41
C GLN A 12 7.59 1.59 15.55
N ARG A 13 6.53 1.55 16.35
CA ARG A 13 6.36 0.51 17.37
C ARG A 13 5.08 -0.28 17.15
N ARG A 14 5.26 -1.52 16.67
CA ARG A 14 4.26 -2.56 16.36
C ARG A 14 3.51 -2.38 15.03
N ILE A 15 4.20 -2.61 13.91
CA ILE A 15 3.56 -3.21 12.74
C ILE A 15 4.34 -4.49 12.48
N GLY A 16 4.01 -5.54 13.24
CA GLY A 16 4.36 -6.88 12.79
C GLY A 16 3.59 -7.09 11.51
N LEU A 17 4.24 -6.88 10.36
CA LEU A 17 3.93 -7.44 9.05
C LEU A 17 2.48 -7.94 8.90
N GLU A 18 1.48 -7.07 9.02
CA GLU A 18 0.15 -7.37 8.50
C GLU A 18 0.25 -7.19 6.98
N MET A 19 1.07 -8.05 6.38
CA MET A 19 1.23 -8.11 4.94
C MET A 19 -0.10 -8.62 4.43
N ILE A 20 -0.75 -7.85 3.56
CA ILE A 20 -1.94 -8.28 2.80
C ILE A 20 -1.70 -9.62 2.07
N LEU A 21 -0.43 -10.02 1.92
CA LEU A 21 0.03 -11.37 1.59
C LEU A 21 -0.40 -12.48 2.56
N THR A 22 -1.17 -12.22 3.61
CA THR A 22 -1.72 -13.27 4.45
C THR A 22 -3.24 -13.35 4.35
N GLN A 23 -3.91 -12.59 3.48
CA GLN A 23 -5.36 -12.59 3.39
C GLN A 23 -5.87 -12.91 1.97
N CYS A 24 -7.06 -13.48 1.88
CA CYS A 24 -7.75 -13.70 0.61
C CYS A 24 -8.31 -12.37 0.08
N ALA A 25 -8.01 -12.03 -1.17
CA ALA A 25 -8.48 -10.79 -1.79
C ALA A 25 -10.01 -10.69 -1.98
N VAL A 26 -10.76 -11.79 -1.78
CA VAL A 26 -12.23 -11.82 -1.96
C VAL A 26 -12.97 -11.89 -0.64
N CYS A 27 -12.58 -12.82 0.23
CA CYS A 27 -13.31 -13.10 1.48
C CYS A 27 -12.55 -12.70 2.74
N ALA A 28 -11.38 -12.06 2.61
CA ALA A 28 -10.51 -11.60 3.70
C ALA A 28 -10.02 -12.70 4.67
N THR A 29 -10.30 -13.98 4.40
CA THR A 29 -9.80 -15.10 5.21
C THR A 29 -8.28 -15.08 5.31
N GLU A 30 -7.76 -15.29 6.51
CA GLU A 30 -6.33 -15.44 6.75
C GLU A 30 -5.80 -16.76 6.19
N LEU A 31 -4.73 -16.68 5.39
CA LEU A 31 -4.11 -17.76 4.62
C LEU A 31 -2.69 -18.09 5.12
N GLY A 32 -2.15 -17.31 6.05
CA GLY A 32 -0.74 -17.38 6.41
C GLY A 32 0.20 -17.13 5.21
N LEU A 33 1.51 -17.19 5.44
CA LEU A 33 2.51 -16.89 4.40
C LEU A 33 2.62 -17.98 3.33
N SER A 34 2.27 -19.24 3.66
CA SER A 34 2.53 -20.42 2.85
C SER A 34 1.28 -21.17 2.36
N LEU A 35 0.07 -20.92 2.88
CA LEU A 35 -1.09 -21.79 2.60
C LEU A 35 -2.00 -21.26 1.47
N GLY A 36 -1.93 -19.97 1.14
CA GLY A 36 -2.76 -19.37 0.09
C GLY A 36 -2.27 -19.63 -1.34
N LYS A 37 -3.18 -19.98 -2.26
CA LYS A 37 -2.89 -19.97 -3.71
C LYS A 37 -2.66 -18.52 -4.15
N LYS A 38 -1.65 -18.29 -4.98
CA LYS A 38 -1.33 -16.97 -5.52
C LYS A 38 -1.52 -16.90 -7.03
N CYS A 39 -1.95 -15.75 -7.53
CA CYS A 39 -1.88 -15.45 -8.95
C CYS A 39 -0.42 -15.44 -9.40
N GLY A 40 -0.08 -16.27 -10.39
CA GLY A 40 1.30 -16.41 -10.86
C GLY A 40 1.89 -15.13 -11.49
N ARG A 41 1.05 -14.15 -11.85
CA ARG A 41 1.51 -12.90 -12.50
C ARG A 41 1.77 -11.76 -11.52
N CYS A 42 0.85 -11.55 -10.58
CA CYS A 42 0.85 -10.37 -9.71
C CYS A 42 0.94 -10.72 -8.21
N SER A 43 1.00 -12.01 -7.87
CA SER A 43 1.12 -12.52 -6.50
C SER A 43 -0.06 -12.20 -5.56
N THR A 44 -1.22 -11.78 -6.06
CA THR A 44 -2.46 -11.67 -5.26
C THR A 44 -2.86 -13.05 -4.72
N ARG A 45 -3.29 -13.12 -3.46
CA ARG A 45 -3.58 -14.38 -2.76
C ARG A 45 -5.07 -14.66 -2.60
N TYR A 46 -5.38 -15.95 -2.60
CA TYR A 46 -6.73 -16.50 -2.51
C TYR A 46 -6.74 -17.76 -1.65
N CYS A 47 -7.84 -17.99 -0.93
CA CYS A 47 -8.05 -19.25 -0.21
C CYS A 47 -8.18 -20.45 -1.16
N GLY A 48 -8.64 -20.23 -2.39
CA GLY A 48 -8.80 -21.27 -3.39
C GLY A 48 -9.08 -20.72 -4.79
N ALA A 49 -9.18 -21.63 -5.76
CA ALA A 49 -9.42 -21.30 -7.16
C ALA A 49 -10.79 -20.60 -7.39
N ALA A 50 -11.80 -20.92 -6.59
CA ALA A 50 -13.11 -20.29 -6.65
C ALA A 50 -13.02 -18.77 -6.43
N CYS A 51 -12.33 -18.33 -5.36
CA CYS A 51 -12.09 -16.91 -5.09
C CYS A 51 -11.23 -16.25 -6.17
N GLN A 52 -10.25 -16.95 -6.74
CA GLN A 52 -9.47 -16.40 -7.85
C GLN A 52 -10.34 -16.13 -9.08
N VAL A 53 -11.23 -17.07 -9.45
CA VAL A 53 -12.11 -16.93 -10.61
C VAL A 53 -13.16 -15.85 -10.37
N GLN A 54 -13.73 -15.78 -9.17
CA GLN A 54 -14.67 -14.73 -8.80
C GLN A 54 -14.00 -13.34 -8.87
N HIS A 55 -12.80 -13.20 -8.30
CA HIS A 55 -12.04 -11.94 -8.38
C HIS A 55 -11.69 -11.57 -9.82
N TRP A 56 -11.45 -12.57 -10.68
CA TRP A 56 -11.20 -12.36 -12.10
C TRP A 56 -12.40 -11.81 -12.85
N LYS A 57 -13.60 -12.37 -12.61
CA LYS A 57 -14.81 -12.04 -13.36
C LYS A 57 -15.58 -10.85 -12.79
N GLU A 58 -15.74 -10.81 -11.47
CA GLU A 58 -16.58 -9.83 -10.78
C GLU A 58 -15.74 -8.73 -10.13
N GLY A 59 -14.52 -9.06 -9.68
CA GLY A 59 -13.63 -8.12 -9.01
C GLY A 59 -12.73 -7.30 -9.93
N GLY A 60 -12.83 -7.48 -11.25
CA GLY A 60 -12.02 -6.76 -12.24
C GLY A 60 -10.53 -7.07 -12.18
N HIS A 61 -10.14 -8.22 -11.61
CA HIS A 61 -8.73 -8.60 -11.53
C HIS A 61 -8.11 -8.81 -12.92
N ASP A 62 -8.91 -9.10 -13.94
CA ASP A 62 -8.47 -9.22 -15.32
C ASP A 62 -7.76 -7.95 -15.82
N GLN A 63 -8.30 -6.76 -15.53
CA GLN A 63 -7.73 -5.47 -15.88
C GLN A 63 -6.65 -5.04 -14.90
N LEU A 64 -6.86 -5.30 -13.60
CA LEU A 64 -5.94 -4.86 -12.55
C LEU A 64 -4.66 -5.69 -12.51
N CYS A 65 -4.68 -6.96 -12.91
CA CYS A 65 -3.53 -7.87 -12.81
C CYS A 65 -2.26 -7.28 -13.44
N LYS A 66 -2.39 -6.63 -14.62
CA LYS A 66 -1.26 -6.00 -15.32
C LYS A 66 -0.71 -4.80 -14.56
N GLN A 67 -1.59 -3.97 -14.00
CA GLN A 67 -1.20 -2.79 -13.22
C GLN A 67 -0.49 -3.19 -11.93
N ILE A 68 -1.06 -4.17 -11.21
CA ILE A 68 -0.48 -4.73 -9.99
C ILE A 68 0.89 -5.32 -10.29
N LYS A 69 1.05 -6.08 -11.37
CA LYS A 69 2.35 -6.62 -11.78
C LYS A 69 3.37 -5.51 -12.06
N LYS A 70 2.97 -4.46 -12.78
CA LYS A 70 3.85 -3.32 -13.09
C LYS A 70 4.27 -2.56 -11.82
N ALA A 71 3.39 -2.48 -10.84
CA ALA A 71 3.67 -1.88 -9.54
C ALA A 71 4.52 -2.77 -8.61
N GLY A 72 5.00 -3.92 -9.08
CA GLY A 72 5.85 -4.84 -8.32
C GLY A 72 5.11 -5.89 -7.48
N GLY A 73 3.82 -6.12 -7.79
CA GLY A 73 3.00 -7.17 -7.17
C GLY A 73 1.93 -6.61 -6.22
N ALA A 74 1.09 -7.52 -5.72
CA ALA A 74 -0.09 -7.17 -4.92
C ALA A 74 0.27 -6.40 -3.64
N GLU A 75 1.36 -6.75 -2.98
CA GLU A 75 1.80 -6.08 -1.76
C GLU A 75 2.24 -4.64 -2.03
N GLN A 76 3.15 -4.44 -2.99
CA GLN A 76 3.64 -3.11 -3.34
C GLN A 76 2.51 -2.22 -3.88
N TYR A 77 1.62 -2.78 -4.70
CA TYR A 77 0.46 -2.06 -5.20
C TYR A 77 -0.41 -1.52 -4.06
N THR A 78 -0.73 -2.33 -3.06
CA THR A 78 -1.53 -1.85 -1.94
C THR A 78 -0.76 -0.90 -1.03
N ALA A 79 0.53 -1.13 -0.80
CA ALA A 79 1.38 -0.20 -0.05
C ALA A 79 1.39 1.19 -0.72
N ASN A 80 1.48 1.25 -2.04
CA ASN A 80 1.41 2.49 -2.81
C ASN A 80 0.05 3.18 -2.65
N GLN A 81 -1.06 2.43 -2.74
CA GLN A 81 -2.39 3.00 -2.52
C GLN A 81 -2.57 3.54 -1.10
N ASN A 82 -2.07 2.81 -0.10
CA ASN A 82 -2.13 3.25 1.29
C ASN A 82 -1.29 4.50 1.50
N TYR A 83 -0.09 4.56 0.93
CA TYR A 83 0.75 5.75 0.94
C TYR A 83 0.03 6.95 0.30
N THR A 84 -0.56 6.80 -0.89
CA THR A 84 -1.31 7.90 -1.52
C THR A 84 -2.45 8.39 -0.63
N LYS A 85 -3.20 7.48 -0.01
CA LYS A 85 -4.28 7.83 0.93
C LYS A 85 -3.77 8.52 2.20
N THR A 86 -2.66 8.06 2.78
CA THR A 86 -2.11 8.67 4.00
C THR A 86 -1.47 10.02 3.70
N VAL A 87 -0.81 10.18 2.55
CA VAL A 87 -0.28 11.46 2.08
C VAL A 87 -1.40 12.46 1.88
N SER A 88 -2.50 12.09 1.22
CA SER A 88 -3.63 13.03 1.04
C SER A 88 -4.20 13.49 2.39
N VAL A 89 -4.33 12.59 3.37
CA VAL A 89 -4.80 12.96 4.71
C VAL A 89 -3.78 13.86 5.44
N ALA A 90 -2.49 13.59 5.28
CA ALA A 90 -1.44 14.40 5.89
C ALA A 90 -1.36 15.80 5.28
N VAL A 91 -1.51 15.93 3.95
CA VAL A 91 -1.56 17.24 3.26
C VAL A 91 -2.69 18.09 3.81
N GLU A 92 -3.92 17.55 3.91
CA GLU A 92 -5.05 18.28 4.48
C GLU A 92 -4.80 18.70 5.94
N LYS A 93 -4.22 17.80 6.75
CA LYS A 93 -3.96 18.07 8.16
C LYS A 93 -2.87 19.13 8.38
N CYS A 94 -1.85 19.15 7.53
CA CYS A 94 -0.68 20.00 7.69
C CYS A 94 -0.69 21.24 6.77
N ALA A 95 -1.77 21.49 6.02
CA ALA A 95 -1.87 22.59 5.07
C ALA A 95 -1.56 23.96 5.70
N GLU A 96 -2.07 24.21 6.92
CA GLU A 96 -1.80 25.47 7.62
C GLU A 96 -0.35 25.57 8.12
N ASP A 97 0.29 24.46 8.47
CA ASP A 97 1.69 24.42 8.92
C ASP A 97 2.69 24.69 7.77
N THR A 98 2.30 24.34 6.53
CA THR A 98 3.12 24.55 5.33
C THR A 98 2.87 25.88 4.64
N LYS A 99 1.89 26.66 5.11
CA LYS A 99 1.51 27.94 4.53
C LYS A 99 2.67 28.93 4.55
N GLY A 100 3.09 29.38 3.37
CA GLY A 100 4.21 30.32 3.20
C GLY A 100 5.59 29.67 3.25
N GLN A 101 5.69 28.35 3.39
CA GLN A 101 6.95 27.64 3.19
C GLN A 101 7.28 27.54 1.70
N THR A 102 8.55 27.77 1.36
CA THR A 102 9.07 27.62 0.00
C THR A 102 10.01 26.43 -0.05
N CYS A 103 9.83 25.58 -1.05
CA CYS A 103 10.77 24.48 -1.26
C CYS A 103 12.09 25.04 -1.78
N TYR A 104 13.19 24.87 -1.03
CA TYR A 104 14.51 25.38 -1.45
C TYR A 104 15.04 24.76 -2.76
N ILE A 105 14.51 23.60 -3.16
CA ILE A 105 14.96 22.91 -4.38
C ILE A 105 14.24 23.47 -5.62
N CYS A 106 12.91 23.61 -5.56
CA CYS A 106 12.13 24.08 -6.72
C CYS A 106 11.66 25.53 -6.60
N THR A 107 11.94 26.20 -5.49
CA THR A 107 11.56 27.59 -5.15
C THR A 107 10.07 27.91 -5.21
N GLN A 108 9.22 26.88 -5.30
CA GLN A 108 7.77 27.03 -5.31
C GLN A 108 7.22 27.07 -3.88
N ALA A 109 6.18 27.89 -3.68
CA ALA A 109 5.41 27.87 -2.45
C ALA A 109 4.68 26.53 -2.33
N LEU A 110 4.72 25.93 -1.15
CA LEU A 110 3.91 24.76 -0.84
C LEU A 110 2.51 25.27 -0.48
N HIS A 111 1.52 24.88 -1.29
CA HIS A 111 0.10 25.20 -1.10
C HIS A 111 -0.55 24.18 -0.16
#